data_AF-A0A498CNI4-F1
#
_entry.id   AF-A0A498CNI4-F1
#
_cell.length_a   1.000
_cell.length_b   1.000
_cell.length_c   1.000
_cell.angle_alpha   90.00
_cell.angle_beta   90.00
_cell.angle_gamma   90.00
#
_symmetry.space_group_name_H-M   'P 1'
#
loop_
_entity.id
_entity.type
_entity.pdbx_description
1 polymer ?
#
loop_
_entity_poly.entity_id
_entity_poly.type
_entity_poly.pdbx_seq_one_letter_code
_entity_poly.pdbx_strand_id
1 'polypeptide(L)' 'MSVRKIGARILAAGVIILLVALLLLFNTNSVWALITLGLSIVVNTAGLAMLMVRDKNADE' A
#
# COMPACT_ATOMS: atom_id res chain seq x y z
N MET A 1 -21.91 -4.30 -1.72
CA MET A 1 -20.61 -4.73 -1.16
C MET A 1 -20.00 -3.52 -0.46
N SER A 2 -19.78 -3.57 0.86
CA SER A 2 -19.39 -2.39 1.65
C SER A 2 -18.01 -1.86 1.25
N VAL A 3 -17.91 -0.53 1.15
CA VAL A 3 -16.72 0.23 0.72
C VAL A 3 -15.43 -0.17 1.47
N ARG A 4 -15.56 -0.70 2.70
CA ARG A 4 -14.48 -1.32 3.49
C ARG A 4 -13.76 -2.46 2.73
N LYS A 5 -14.47 -3.31 1.99
CA LYS A 5 -13.85 -4.39 1.19
C LYS A 5 -13.00 -3.86 0.03
N ILE A 6 -13.34 -2.69 -0.50
CA ILE A 6 -12.60 -2.07 -1.61
C ILE A 6 -11.31 -1.43 -1.09
N GLY A 7 -11.38 -0.66 -0.01
CA GLY A 7 -10.19 -0.07 0.59
C GLY A 7 -9.19 -1.12 1.08
N ALA A 8 -9.66 -2.20 1.72
CA ALA A 8 -8.80 -3.31 2.13
C ALA A 8 -8.13 -4.04 0.94
N ARG A 9 -8.83 -4.17 -0.19
CA ARG A 9 -8.26 -4.75 -1.43
C ARG A 9 -7.17 -3.87 -2.04
N ILE A 10 -7.37 -2.55 -2.04
CA ILE A 10 -6.38 -1.60 -2.53
C ILE A 10 -5.12 -1.66 -1.66
N LEU A 11 -5.29 -1.72 -0.33
CA LEU A 11 -4.17 -1.82 0.60
C LEU A 11 -3.43 -3.16 0.45
N ALA A 12 -4.15 -4.27 0.30
CA ALA A 12 -3.55 -5.57 0.02
C ALA A 12 -2.74 -5.58 -1.29
N ALA A 13 -3.26 -4.96 -2.36
CA ALA A 13 -2.53 -4.82 -3.62
C ALA A 13 -1.26 -3.98 -3.45
N GLY A 14 -1.35 -2.87 -2.69
CA GLY A 14 -0.19 -2.04 -2.35
C GLY A 14 0.90 -2.81 -1.60
N VAL A 15 0.53 -3.66 -0.64
CA VAL A 15 1.49 -4.48 0.13
C VAL A 15 2.16 -5.51 -0.76
N ILE A 16 1.42 -6.14 -1.68
CA ILE A 16 2.00 -7.10 -2.64
C ILE A 16 3.06 -6.41 -3.52
N ILE A 17 2.76 -5.21 -4.03
CA ILE A 17 3.73 -4.43 -4.82
C ILE A 17 4.97 -4.10 -4.00
N LEU A 18 4.80 -3.75 -2.71
CA LEU A 18 5.90 -3.47 -1.80
C LEU A 18 6.80 -4.72 -1.61
N LEU A 19 6.20 -5.90 -1.42
CA LEU A 19 6.94 -7.16 -1.29
C LEU A 19 7.70 -7.51 -2.57
N VAL A 20 7.10 -7.32 -3.75
CA VAL A 20 7.76 -7.54 -5.05
C VAL A 20 8.92 -6.55 -5.25
N ALA A 21 8.74 -5.28 -4.88
CA ALA A 21 9.79 -4.27 -4.96
C ALA A 21 10.97 -4.59 -4.02
N LEU A 22 10.69 -5.08 -2.81
CA LEU A 22 11.73 -5.59 -1.90
C LEU A 22 12.47 -6.79 -2.48
N LEU A 23 11.75 -7.75 -3.05
CA LEU A 23 12.36 -8.92 -3.71
C LEU A 23 13.27 -8.49 -4.86
N LEU A 24 12.83 -7.56 -5.71
CA LEU A 24 13.64 -7.01 -6.79
C LEU A 24 14.85 -6.22 -6.28
N LEU A 25 14.70 -5.49 -5.17
CA LEU A 25 15.81 -4.76 -4.57
C LEU A 25 16.87 -5.72 -4.02
N PHE A 26 16.47 -6.74 -3.25
CA PHE A 26 17.41 -7.68 -2.66
C PHE A 26 18.02 -8.66 -3.67
N ASN A 27 17.28 -9.03 -4.72
CA ASN A 27 17.75 -9.98 -5.71
C ASN A 27 18.57 -9.31 -6.82
N THR A 28 18.10 -8.16 -7.31
CA THR A 28 18.65 -7.53 -8.53
C THR A 28 19.39 -6.22 -8.23
N ASN A 29 19.27 -5.66 -7.02
CA ASN A 29 19.81 -4.36 -6.62
C ASN A 29 19.55 -3.25 -7.66
N SER A 30 18.35 -3.29 -8.25
CA SER A 30 17.99 -2.40 -9.35
C SER A 30 17.54 -1.05 -8.81
N VAL A 31 18.05 0.04 -9.40
CA VAL A 31 17.65 1.42 -9.06
C VAL A 31 16.14 1.62 -9.24
N TRP A 32 15.54 0.94 -10.21
CA TRP A 32 14.10 0.95 -10.43
C TRP A 32 13.32 0.38 -9.25
N ALA A 33 13.87 -0.62 -8.55
CA ALA A 33 13.24 -1.20 -7.38
C ALA A 33 13.14 -0.20 -6.21
N LEU A 34 14.12 0.69 -6.05
CA LEU A 34 14.07 1.78 -5.06
C LEU A 34 12.95 2.78 -5.35
N ILE A 35 12.79 3.15 -6.62
CA ILE A 35 11.72 4.07 -7.06
C ILE A 35 10.36 3.42 -6.80
N THR A 36 10.17 2.16 -7.21
CA THR A 36 8.93 1.42 -6.96
C THR A 36 8.65 1.23 -5.47
N LEU A 37 9.68 0.99 -4.66
CA LEU A 37 9.56 0.92 -3.20
C LEU A 37 9.03 2.21 -2.61
N GLY A 38 9.67 3.34 -2.91
CA GLY A 38 9.26 4.66 -2.44
C GLY A 38 7.82 4.99 -2.84
N LEU A 39 7.46 4.72 -4.10
CA LEU A 39 6.10 4.96 -4.58
C LEU A 39 5.07 4.05 -3.90
N SER A 40 5.42 2.77 -3.67
CA SER A 40 4.52 1.83 -2.98
C SER A 40 4.28 2.24 -1.53
N ILE A 41 5.28 2.77 -0.83
CA ILE A 41 5.15 3.23 0.56
C ILE A 41 4.17 4.40 0.63
N VAL A 42 4.29 5.39 -0.28
CA VAL A 42 3.38 6.54 -0.33
C VAL A 42 1.94 6.08 -0.59
N VAL A 43 1.73 5.19 -1.56
CA VAL A 43 0.39 4.67 -1.90
C VAL A 43 -0.21 3.87 -0.74
N ASN A 44 0.57 3.01 -0.08
CA ASN A 44 0.10 2.25 1.08
C ASN A 44 -0.24 3.16 2.27
N THR A 45 0.60 4.18 2.52
CA THR A 45 0.38 5.14 3.61
C THR A 45 -0.89 5.96 3.36
N ALA A 46 -1.11 6.42 2.13
CA ALA A 46 -2.33 7.13 1.75
C ALA A 46 -3.58 6.22 1.87
N GLY A 47 -3.49 4.97 1.41
CA GLY A 47 -4.56 3.98 1.55
C GLY A 47 -4.90 3.69 3.00
N LEU A 48 -3.88 3.55 3.86
CA LEU A 48 -4.05 3.32 5.30
C LEU A 48 -4.67 4.53 6.00
N ALA A 49 -4.17 5.73 5.72
CA ALA A 49 -4.69 6.97 6.28
C ALA A 49 -6.17 7.18 5.90
N MET A 50 -6.53 6.91 4.64
CA MET A 50 -7.91 7.02 4.18
C MET A 50 -8.84 6.00 4.87
N LEU A 51 -8.34 4.78 5.16
CA LEU A 51 -9.08 3.80 5.95
C LEU A 51 -9.21 4.23 7.41
N MET A 52 -8.15 4.70 8.05
CA MET A 52 -8.16 5.17 9.44
C MET A 52 -9.10 6.37 9.65
N VAL A 53 -9.08 7.35 8.74
CA VAL A 53 -10.00 8.51 8.79
C VAL A 53 -11.46 8.06 8.63
N ARG A 54 -11.74 7.10 7.75
CA ARG A 54 -13.10 6.57 7.58
C ARG A 54 -13.56 5.72 8.76
N ASP A 55 -12.66 4.99 9.41
CA ASP A 55 -12.97 4.21 10.60
C ASP A 55 -13.30 5.15 11.77
N LYS A 56 -12.51 6.22 11.96
CA LYS A 56 -12.75 7.24 12.98
C LYS A 56 -14.11 7.96 12.83
N ASN A 57 -14.54 8.23 11.59
CA ASN A 57 -15.87 8.81 11.31
C ASN A 57 -17.02 7.79 11.38
N ALA A 58 -16.74 6.49 11.48
CA ALA A 58 -17.77 5.46 11.64
C ALA A 58 -18.09 5.17 13.12
N ASP A 59 -17.25 5.67 14.02
CA ASP A 59 -17.35 5.50 15.48
C ASP A 59 -17.95 6.74 16.19
N GLU A 60 -18.21 7.85 15.46
CA GLU A 60 -19.02 9.02 15.89
C GLU A 60 -20.47 8.90 15.40
#